data_AF-A0A7G2M6T3-F1
#
_entry.id   AF-A0A7G2M6T3-F1
#
_cell.length_a   1.000
_cell.length_b   1.000
_cell.length_c   1.000
_cell.angle_alpha   90.00
_cell.angle_beta   90.00
_cell.angle_gamma   90.00
#
_symmetry.space_group_name_H-M   'P 1'
#
loop_
_entity.id
_entity.type
_entity.pdbx_description
1 polymer ?
#
loop_
_entity_poly.entity_id
_entity_poly.type
_entity_poly.pdbx_seq_one_letter_code
_entity_poly.pdbx_strand_id
1 'polypeptide(L)' 'MEKMKEELAELLEVDEIKENEVLADFECWDSLTVLSIIAWASENYGKTLLAKDVNEAKTVGGLLALLK' A
#
# COMPACT_ATOMS: atom_id res chain seq x y z
N MET A 1 -13.52 -2.48 -0.34
CA MET A 1 -12.45 -2.57 0.68
C MET A 1 -11.73 -3.89 0.60
N GLU A 2 -12.43 -5.03 0.48
CA GLU A 2 -11.77 -6.34 0.27
C GLU A 2 -10.87 -6.36 -0.97
N LYS A 3 -11.39 -5.92 -2.13
CA LYS A 3 -10.57 -5.80 -3.36
C LYS A 3 -9.28 -4.97 -3.19
N MET A 4 -9.31 -3.85 -2.46
CA MET A 4 -8.09 -3.05 -2.22
C MET A 4 -7.07 -3.82 -1.38
N LYS A 5 -7.54 -4.64 -0.43
CA LYS A 5 -6.68 -5.45 0.44
C LYS A 5 -6.06 -6.60 -0.33
N GLU A 6 -6.83 -7.25 -1.21
CA GLU A 6 -6.32 -8.29 -2.11
C GLU A 6 -5.25 -7.75 -3.04
N GLU A 7 -5.53 -6.65 -3.75
CA GLU A 7 -4.54 -6.02 -4.65
C GLU A 7 -3.28 -5.57 -3.91
N LEU A 8 -3.43 -5.00 -2.70
CA LEU A 8 -2.29 -4.59 -1.89
C LEU A 8 -1.52 -5.78 -1.32
N ALA A 9 -2.19 -6.89 -0.98
CA ALA A 9 -1.54 -8.13 -0.53
C ALA A 9 -0.68 -8.73 -1.66
N GLU A 10 -1.18 -8.72 -2.90
CA GLU A 10 -0.40 -9.11 -4.09
C GLU A 10 0.85 -8.24 -4.27
N LEU A 11 0.73 -6.91 -4.14
CA LEU A 11 1.86 -5.98 -4.20
C LEU A 11 2.88 -6.20 -3.08
N LEU A 12 2.42 -6.68 -1.92
CA LEU A 12 3.24 -6.99 -0.76
C LEU A 12 3.73 -8.44 -0.73
N GLU A 13 3.46 -9.23 -1.78
CA GLU A 13 3.87 -10.65 -1.90
C GLU A 13 3.42 -11.51 -0.69
N VAL A 14 2.22 -11.25 -0.16
CA VAL A 14 1.63 -11.99 0.96
C VAL A 14 0.20 -12.45 0.64
N ASP A 15 -0.27 -13.48 1.33
CA ASP A 15 -1.61 -14.03 1.12
C ASP A 15 -2.71 -13.08 1.63
N GLU A 16 -2.51 -12.47 2.80
CA GLU A 16 -3.49 -11.60 3.45
C GLU A 16 -2.80 -10.46 4.20
N ILE A 17 -3.52 -9.34 4.35
CA ILE A 17 -3.07 -8.19 5.12
C ILE A 17 -4.14 -7.68 6.10
N LYS A 18 -3.69 -7.12 7.21
CA LYS A 18 -4.50 -6.51 8.27
C LYS A 18 -4.17 -5.04 8.41
N GLU A 19 -5.16 -4.23 8.72
CA GLU A 19 -5.02 -2.77 8.76
C GLU A 19 -4.00 -2.26 9.81
N ASN A 20 -3.73 -3.05 10.84
CA ASN A 20 -2.79 -2.72 11.91
C ASN A 20 -1.35 -3.18 11.63
N GLU A 21 -1.09 -3.88 10.53
CA GLU A 21 0.27 -4.32 10.16
C GLU A 21 1.10 -3.12 9.69
N VAL A 22 2.37 -3.13 10.09
CA VAL A 22 3.34 -2.08 9.76
C VAL A 22 3.93 -2.37 8.39
N LEU A 23 3.88 -1.38 7.49
CA LEU A 23 4.34 -1.55 6.11
C LEU A 23 5.83 -1.88 6.01
N ALA A 24 6.63 -1.30 6.91
CA ALA A 24 8.08 -1.53 6.96
C ALA A 24 8.48 -2.90 7.51
N ASP A 25 7.54 -3.68 8.06
CA ASP A 25 7.81 -5.02 8.58
C ASP A 25 7.66 -6.10 7.50
N PHE A 26 7.10 -5.77 6.32
CA PHE A 26 7.02 -6.70 5.19
C PHE A 26 8.40 -6.86 4.53
N GLU A 27 8.79 -8.09 4.20
CA GLU A 27 10.11 -8.39 3.61
C GLU A 27 10.32 -7.70 2.26
N CYS A 28 9.25 -7.54 1.47
CA CYS A 28 9.27 -6.85 0.18
C CYS A 28 9.28 -5.32 0.29
N TRP A 29 9.28 -4.74 1.50
CA TRP A 29 9.16 -3.29 1.66
C TRP A 29 10.44 -2.56 1.25
N ASP A 30 10.46 -2.10 0.01
CA ASP A 30 11.55 -1.34 -0.56
C ASP A 30 11.06 -0.18 -1.45
N SER A 31 11.99 0.48 -2.15
CA SER A 31 11.65 1.59 -3.03
C SER A 31 10.83 1.18 -4.25
N LEU A 32 10.99 -0.06 -4.77
CA LEU A 32 10.21 -0.56 -5.90
C LEU A 32 8.78 -0.84 -5.48
N THR A 33 8.57 -1.48 -4.33
CA THR A 33 7.23 -1.73 -3.76
C THR A 33 6.49 -0.42 -3.51
N VAL A 34 7.17 0.60 -2.98
CA VAL A 34 6.58 1.95 -2.82
C VAL A 34 6.18 2.55 -4.17
N LEU A 35 7.01 2.44 -5.21
CA LEU A 35 6.68 2.93 -6.55
C LEU A 35 5.49 2.18 -7.17
N SER A 36 5.43 0.85 -6.99
CA SER A 36 4.31 0.03 -7.45
C SER A 36 3.00 0.43 -6.77
N ILE A 37 3.02 0.72 -5.47
CA ILE A 37 1.86 1.23 -4.72
C ILE A 37 1.42 2.61 -5.25
N ILE A 38 2.37 3.51 -5.56
CA ILE A 38 2.04 4.82 -6.13
C ILE A 38 1.37 4.68 -7.50
N ALA A 39 1.92 3.81 -8.36
CA ALA A 39 1.34 3.53 -9.68
C ALA A 39 -0.07 2.94 -9.55
N TRP A 40 -0.24 1.92 -8.72
CA TRP A 40 -1.53 1.29 -8.42
C TRP A 40 -2.56 2.29 -7.88
N ALA A 41 -2.16 3.17 -6.96
CA ALA A 41 -3.04 4.23 -6.43
C ALA A 41 -3.50 5.20 -7.53
N SER A 42 -2.61 5.55 -8.45
CA SER A 42 -2.92 6.45 -9.57
C SER A 42 -3.83 5.77 -10.60
N GLU A 43 -3.55 4.52 -10.97
CA GLU A 43 -4.24 3.81 -12.05
C GLU A 43 -5.62 3.30 -11.62
N ASN A 44 -5.73 2.74 -10.42
CA ASN A 44 -6.97 2.10 -9.95
C ASN A 44 -7.88 3.06 -9.17
N TYR A 45 -7.32 4.09 -8.53
CA TYR A 45 -8.07 4.97 -7.62
C TYR A 45 -7.94 6.46 -7.98
N GLY A 46 -7.17 6.82 -9.00
CA GLY A 46 -6.99 8.22 -9.43
C GLY A 46 -6.31 9.10 -8.39
N LYS A 47 -5.53 8.51 -7.45
CA LYS A 47 -4.85 9.22 -6.37
C LYS A 47 -3.36 9.37 -6.70
N THR A 48 -2.89 10.62 -6.77
CA THR A 48 -1.47 10.91 -6.93
C THR A 48 -0.80 10.97 -5.55
N LEU A 49 -0.19 9.87 -5.14
CA LEU A 49 0.57 9.78 -3.89
C LEU A 49 2.05 10.11 -4.14
N LEU A 50 2.70 10.75 -3.17
CA LEU A 50 4.15 10.87 -3.13
C LEU A 50 4.73 9.75 -2.29
N ALA A 51 5.99 9.35 -2.56
CA ALA A 51 6.69 8.35 -1.76
C ALA A 51 6.73 8.69 -0.27
N LYS A 52 6.80 9.98 0.08
CA LYS A 52 6.71 10.42 1.48
C LYS A 52 5.36 10.07 2.11
N ASP A 53 4.25 10.22 1.38
CA ASP A 53 2.90 10.01 1.90
C ASP A 53 2.69 8.52 2.17
N VAL A 54 3.19 7.67 1.27
CA VAL A 54 3.18 6.20 1.41
C VAL A 54 4.03 5.76 2.61
N ASN A 55 5.21 6.34 2.81
CA ASN A 55 6.06 6.02 3.96
C ASN A 55 5.48 6.55 5.30
N GLU A 56 4.81 7.71 5.28
CA GLU A 56 4.17 8.30 6.46
C GLU A 56 2.88 7.59 6.87
N ALA A 57 2.27 6.81 5.96
CA ALA A 57 1.10 5.99 6.26
C ALA A 57 1.35 4.96 7.37
N LYS A 58 2.61 4.46 7.50
CA LYS A 58 3.14 3.51 8.49
C LYS A 58 2.49 2.13 8.51
N THR A 59 1.18 2.04 8.28
CA THR A 59 0.37 0.83 8.40
C THR A 59 -0.46 0.62 7.16
N VAL A 60 -0.87 -0.62 6.93
CA VAL A 60 -1.80 -0.98 5.85
C VAL A 60 -3.07 -0.13 5.90
N GLY A 61 -3.66 0.05 7.09
CA GLY A 61 -4.86 0.86 7.28
C GLY A 61 -4.62 2.34 6.96
N GLY A 62 -3.45 2.86 7.34
CA GLY A 62 -3.03 4.22 6.99
C GLY A 62 -2.92 4.41 5.48
N LEU A 63 -2.34 3.44 4.76
CA LEU A 63 -2.19 3.52 3.31
C LEU A 63 -3.54 3.46 2.60
N LEU A 64 -4.40 2.52 3.01
CA LEU A 64 -5.76 2.40 2.48
C LEU A 64 -6.61 3.66 2.73
N ALA A 65 -6.34 4.41 3.80
CA ALA A 65 -7.02 5.67 4.09
C ALA A 65 -6.65 6.78 3.09
N LEU A 66 -5.44 6.77 2.52
CA LEU A 66 -5.03 7.73 1.49
C LEU A 66 -5.78 7.55 0.17
N LEU A 67 -6.38 6.38 -0.04
CA LEU A 67 -7.09 6.02 -1.26
C LEU A 67 -8.59 6.35 -1.22
N LYS A 68 -9.13 6.67 -0.04
CA LYS A 68 -10.52 7.14 0.11
C LYS A 68 -10.67 8.57 -0.42
#